data_AF-A0A3N5LS56-F1
#
_entry.id   AF-A0A3N5LS56-F1
#
_cell.length_a   1.000
_cell.length_b   1.000
_cell.length_c   1.000
_cell.angle_alpha   90.00
_cell.angle_beta   90.00
_cell.angle_gamma   90.00
#
_symmetry.space_group_name_H-M   'P 1'
#
loop_
_entity.id
_entity.type
_entity.pdbx_description
1 polymer ?
#
loop_
_entity_poly.entity_id
_entity_poly.type
_entity_poly.pdbx_seq_one_letter_code
_entity_poly.pdbx_strand_id
1 'polypeptide(L)'
;MNLSSKKFGSLCLVVFVLLAIGVPTFAGKPARVDHKALQNTPIQLGTSGGSVIELANGYCCSGTLGALVRDPHNGALFVLSNTHVFAGDSVAGGNQKVAKDGDDINHPGFVDTSCGANTNIIVADLSDWCPIVPGGVTLVDAAIAQIRPGMVSPDGAILEIGTLSSVTLAAFPGLGVKKSGRTSGLTRSTVESLNATISVGYSTECAGSSYTSTYRGQILVKNRRFLNAGDSGSLMVEDVPTNPRAVGLLYAGSNTIAVANPISAVLAYFDVEMVGAAGAAGTETPAGEGLSRAELARAIRVQQLNEGLLLGTPGAIGHAVGAGNGRAVIKVLVEELSPEAVLGAPREIEGIQVVVEPIGKIMAY
;
A
#
# COMPACT_ATOMS: atom_id res chain seq x y z
N MET A 1 97.25 -23.09 -6.97
CA MET A 1 96.07 -22.86 -6.10
C MET A 1 95.79 -21.36 -6.09
N ASN A 2 94.79 -20.95 -6.86
CA ASN A 2 94.46 -19.55 -7.16
C ASN A 2 93.57 -18.95 -6.05
N LEU A 3 94.04 -17.92 -5.35
CA LEU A 3 93.18 -16.91 -4.74
C LEU A 3 93.64 -15.54 -5.24
N SER A 4 92.84 -14.93 -6.11
CA SER A 4 93.02 -13.57 -6.60
C SER A 4 91.84 -12.73 -6.13
N SER A 5 92.15 -11.72 -5.32
CA SER A 5 91.23 -10.73 -4.77
C SER A 5 90.67 -9.82 -5.88
N LYS A 6 89.34 -9.64 -5.95
CA LYS A 6 88.73 -8.52 -6.67
C LYS A 6 87.61 -7.87 -5.84
N LYS A 7 87.90 -6.60 -5.52
CA LYS A 7 87.09 -5.45 -5.10
C LYS A 7 85.55 -5.60 -5.16
N PHE A 8 84.90 -5.35 -4.03
CA PHE A 8 83.46 -5.05 -3.96
C PHE A 8 83.22 -3.54 -4.09
N GLY A 9 82.39 -3.17 -5.07
CA GLY A 9 81.91 -1.81 -5.30
C GLY A 9 80.73 -1.45 -4.40
N SER A 10 80.69 -0.18 -3.99
CA SER A 10 79.61 0.44 -3.22
C SER A 10 78.33 0.51 -4.07
N LEU A 11 77.23 -0.02 -3.55
CA LEU A 11 75.89 0.17 -4.12
C LEU A 11 74.98 0.79 -3.05
N CYS A 12 74.56 2.02 -3.32
CA CYS A 12 73.72 2.85 -2.46
C CYS A 12 72.31 2.24 -2.35
N LEU A 13 71.89 1.86 -1.14
CA LEU A 13 70.55 1.34 -0.86
C LEU A 13 69.57 2.52 -0.70
N VAL A 14 68.77 2.80 -1.72
CA VAL A 14 67.65 3.75 -1.62
C VAL A 14 66.45 3.02 -1.01
N VAL A 15 66.12 3.36 0.23
CA VAL A 15 64.91 2.87 0.92
C VAL A 15 63.71 3.67 0.43
N PHE A 16 62.86 3.06 -0.42
CA PHE A 16 61.54 3.60 -0.73
C PHE A 16 60.59 3.30 0.44
N VAL A 17 60.26 4.32 1.22
CA VAL A 17 59.14 4.26 2.17
C VAL A 17 57.85 4.35 1.36
N LEU A 18 57.19 3.21 1.13
CA LEU A 18 55.80 3.19 0.65
C LEU A 18 54.90 3.72 1.77
N LEU A 19 54.50 4.99 1.69
CA LEU A 19 53.38 5.51 2.45
C LEU A 19 52.11 4.84 1.93
N ALA A 20 51.50 3.95 2.72
CA ALA A 20 50.19 3.40 2.42
C ALA A 20 49.14 4.52 2.52
N ILE A 21 48.82 5.15 1.38
CA ILE A 21 47.69 6.06 1.27
C ILE A 21 46.44 5.17 1.36
N GLY A 22 45.78 5.19 2.52
CA GLY A 22 44.50 4.51 2.71
C GLY A 22 43.51 5.05 1.70
N VAL A 23 43.12 4.22 0.73
CA VAL A 23 41.99 4.51 -0.14
C VAL A 23 40.76 4.54 0.76
N PRO A 24 40.01 5.66 0.84
CA PRO A 24 38.78 5.67 1.62
C PRO A 24 37.84 4.64 1.00
N THR A 25 37.55 3.58 1.75
CA THR A 25 36.48 2.65 1.41
C THR A 25 35.19 3.46 1.44
N PHE A 26 34.67 3.82 0.28
CA PHE A 26 33.31 4.31 0.16
C PHE A 26 32.41 3.22 0.73
N ALA A 27 31.85 3.45 1.92
CA ALA A 27 30.78 2.64 2.44
C ALA A 27 29.68 2.65 1.37
N GLY A 28 29.46 1.49 0.73
CA GLY A 28 28.39 1.34 -0.25
C GLY A 28 27.08 1.78 0.37
N LYS A 29 26.19 2.38 -0.44
CA LYS A 29 24.81 2.65 0.02
C LYS A 29 24.26 1.37 0.66
N PRO A 30 23.60 1.45 1.82
CA PRO A 30 23.02 0.26 2.44
C PRO A 30 22.13 -0.43 1.41
N ALA A 31 22.26 -1.76 1.31
CA ALA A 31 21.46 -2.55 0.40
C ALA A 31 19.97 -2.28 0.71
N ARG A 32 19.17 -2.09 -0.34
CA ARG A 32 17.73 -1.94 -0.20
C ARG A 32 17.17 -3.22 0.42
N VAL A 33 16.30 -3.09 1.42
CA VAL A 33 15.62 -4.23 2.04
C VAL A 33 14.81 -4.96 0.96
N ASP A 34 14.94 -6.30 0.92
CA ASP A 34 14.24 -7.13 -0.05
C ASP A 34 12.93 -7.65 0.56
N HIS A 35 11.81 -7.06 0.14
CA HIS A 35 10.47 -7.42 0.61
C HIS A 35 9.95 -8.73 -0.02
N LYS A 36 10.70 -9.33 -0.94
CA LYS A 36 10.37 -10.57 -1.64
C LYS A 36 11.19 -11.76 -1.13
N ALA A 37 12.25 -11.48 -0.39
CA ALA A 37 13.11 -12.51 0.18
C ALA A 37 12.34 -13.38 1.18
N LEU A 38 12.66 -14.67 1.16
CA LEU A 38 12.22 -15.62 2.17
C LEU A 38 12.71 -15.17 3.56
N GLN A 39 11.78 -14.95 4.49
CA GLN A 39 12.09 -14.67 5.89
C GLN A 39 12.14 -15.97 6.71
N ASN A 40 12.92 -15.93 7.80
CA ASN A 40 12.77 -16.91 8.88
C ASN A 40 11.46 -16.65 9.63
N THR A 41 10.82 -17.70 10.11
CA THR A 41 9.64 -17.58 10.96
C THR A 41 10.02 -17.25 12.41
N PRO A 42 9.20 -16.46 13.13
CA PRO A 42 8.01 -15.77 12.63
C PRO A 42 8.37 -14.59 11.71
N ILE A 43 7.63 -14.44 10.60
CA ILE A 43 7.89 -13.40 9.60
C ILE A 43 7.38 -12.02 10.07
N GLN A 44 7.99 -10.95 9.55
CA GLN A 44 7.40 -9.62 9.58
C GLN A 44 6.46 -9.41 8.39
N LEU A 45 5.48 -8.52 8.58
CA LEU A 45 4.55 -8.08 7.54
C LEU A 45 5.16 -6.97 6.68
N GLY A 46 4.42 -6.41 5.72
CA GLY A 46 4.96 -5.49 4.70
C GLY A 46 5.82 -6.18 3.65
N THR A 47 5.65 -7.50 3.51
CA THR A 47 6.40 -8.36 2.59
C THR A 47 5.47 -9.05 1.60
N SER A 48 6.07 -9.64 0.57
CA SER A 48 5.36 -10.41 -0.44
C SER A 48 4.53 -11.54 0.17
N GLY A 49 3.30 -11.68 -0.31
CA GLY A 49 2.46 -12.83 -0.02
C GLY A 49 1.13 -12.74 -0.75
N GLY A 50 0.36 -13.81 -0.69
CA GLY A 50 -0.92 -13.90 -1.35
C GLY A 50 -1.49 -15.30 -1.27
N SER A 51 -2.56 -15.53 -2.03
CA SER A 51 -3.12 -16.87 -2.16
C SER A 51 -2.22 -17.76 -3.04
N VAL A 52 -2.05 -19.02 -2.65
CA VAL A 52 -1.30 -20.02 -3.43
C VAL A 52 -2.04 -20.51 -4.67
N ILE A 53 -3.33 -20.19 -4.78
CA ILE A 53 -4.15 -20.62 -5.91
C ILE A 53 -4.28 -19.55 -6.99
N GLU A 54 -3.75 -18.33 -6.80
CA GLU A 54 -3.73 -17.25 -7.81
C GLU A 54 -2.80 -17.58 -8.98
N LEU A 55 -3.24 -18.51 -9.84
CA LEU A 55 -2.56 -18.98 -11.03
C LEU A 55 -3.56 -19.08 -12.18
N ALA A 56 -3.48 -18.13 -13.10
CA ALA A 56 -4.33 -18.10 -14.27
C ALA A 56 -3.53 -17.68 -15.51
N ASN A 57 -3.86 -18.27 -16.65
CA ASN A 57 -3.26 -17.90 -17.95
C ASN A 57 -1.72 -17.95 -18.00
N GLY A 58 -1.08 -18.78 -17.16
CA GLY A 58 0.38 -18.86 -17.05
C GLY A 58 1.02 -17.75 -16.20
N TYR A 59 0.22 -16.93 -15.53
CA TYR A 59 0.64 -15.89 -14.61
C TYR A 59 0.18 -16.21 -13.19
N CYS A 60 0.99 -15.86 -12.20
CA CYS A 60 0.56 -15.84 -10.81
C CYS A 60 0.60 -14.42 -10.24
N CYS A 61 -0.39 -14.11 -9.41
CA CYS A 61 -0.52 -12.80 -8.76
C CYS A 61 -0.11 -12.90 -7.30
N SER A 62 0.42 -11.82 -6.76
CA SER A 62 0.63 -11.67 -5.32
C SER A 62 0.69 -10.20 -4.98
N GLY A 63 0.40 -9.90 -3.73
CA GLY A 63 0.46 -8.55 -3.18
C GLY A 63 1.37 -8.51 -1.97
N THR A 64 0.90 -7.81 -0.95
CA THR A 64 1.59 -7.60 0.31
C THR A 64 0.76 -8.19 1.45
N LEU A 65 1.43 -8.88 2.38
CA LEU A 65 0.89 -9.22 3.69
C LEU A 65 0.90 -7.93 4.54
N GLY A 66 -0.25 -7.30 4.71
CA GLY A 66 -0.36 -5.89 5.09
C GLY A 66 -0.11 -5.61 6.56
N ALA A 67 -1.02 -6.10 7.39
CA ALA A 67 -1.05 -5.82 8.83
C ALA A 67 -1.58 -7.01 9.61
N LEU A 68 -1.32 -7.02 10.92
CA LEU A 68 -1.91 -7.99 11.83
C LEU A 68 -3.12 -7.35 12.50
N VAL A 69 -4.25 -8.03 12.44
CA VAL A 69 -5.49 -7.64 13.12
C VAL A 69 -5.93 -8.76 14.05
N ARG A 70 -6.77 -8.41 15.03
CA ARG A 70 -7.21 -9.30 16.10
C ARG A 70 -8.73 -9.27 16.24
N ASP A 71 -9.34 -10.44 16.34
CA ASP A 71 -10.72 -10.58 16.79
C ASP A 71 -10.80 -10.20 18.30
N PRO A 72 -11.55 -9.16 18.67
CA PRO A 72 -11.63 -8.69 20.05
C PRO A 72 -12.36 -9.66 20.99
N HIS A 73 -13.12 -10.62 20.46
CA HIS A 73 -13.96 -11.54 21.23
C HIS A 73 -13.22 -12.81 21.66
N ASN A 74 -12.36 -13.37 20.79
CA ASN A 74 -11.62 -14.61 21.06
C ASN A 74 -10.09 -14.46 21.00
N GLY A 75 -9.57 -13.30 20.56
CA GLY A 75 -8.15 -13.03 20.46
C GLY A 75 -7.44 -13.67 19.25
N ALA A 76 -8.17 -14.27 18.31
CA ALA A 76 -7.61 -14.82 17.08
C ALA A 76 -6.91 -13.73 16.26
N LEU A 77 -5.79 -14.11 15.65
CA LEU A 77 -4.93 -13.21 14.89
C LEU A 77 -5.03 -13.50 13.41
N PHE A 78 -5.17 -12.46 12.61
CA PHE A 78 -5.31 -12.54 11.16
C PHE A 78 -4.33 -11.61 10.45
N VAL A 79 -3.75 -12.07 9.35
CA VAL A 79 -3.13 -11.18 8.38
C VAL A 79 -4.23 -10.48 7.59
N LEU A 80 -4.14 -9.17 7.48
CA LEU A 80 -4.97 -8.32 6.62
C LEU A 80 -4.26 -8.07 5.28
N SER A 81 -4.98 -8.25 4.17
CA SER A 81 -4.57 -7.83 2.82
C SER A 81 -5.81 -7.44 2.00
N ASN A 82 -5.68 -7.27 0.69
CA ASN A 82 -6.82 -7.01 -0.20
C ASN A 82 -7.55 -8.29 -0.59
N THR A 83 -8.84 -8.14 -0.94
CA THR A 83 -9.64 -9.23 -1.53
C THR A 83 -8.94 -9.74 -2.78
N HIS A 84 -8.50 -8.85 -3.67
CA HIS A 84 -7.86 -9.28 -4.92
C HIS A 84 -6.45 -9.89 -4.74
N VAL A 85 -5.92 -9.92 -3.51
CA VAL A 85 -4.62 -10.52 -3.18
C VAL A 85 -4.79 -11.90 -2.51
N PHE A 86 -5.79 -12.06 -1.65
CA PHE A 86 -6.07 -13.32 -0.94
C PHE A 86 -7.19 -14.15 -1.57
N ALA A 87 -8.11 -13.52 -2.28
CA ALA A 87 -9.30 -14.13 -2.86
C ALA A 87 -9.53 -13.66 -4.32
N GLY A 88 -8.46 -13.50 -5.09
CA GLY A 88 -8.39 -12.75 -6.36
C GLY A 88 -9.19 -13.33 -7.52
N ASP A 89 -9.33 -14.65 -7.61
CA ASP A 89 -10.19 -15.28 -8.62
C ASP A 89 -11.68 -15.11 -8.27
N SER A 90 -12.30 -14.07 -8.85
CA SER A 90 -13.74 -13.80 -8.76
C SER A 90 -14.60 -14.74 -9.61
N VAL A 91 -13.98 -15.45 -10.56
CA VAL A 91 -14.56 -16.49 -11.41
C VAL A 91 -13.57 -17.64 -11.53
N ALA A 92 -14.04 -18.84 -11.89
CA ALA A 92 -13.16 -19.97 -12.10
C ALA A 92 -12.18 -19.67 -13.24
N GLY A 93 -10.91 -19.49 -12.90
CA GLY A 93 -9.87 -19.08 -13.83
C GLY A 93 -9.21 -20.23 -14.58
N GLY A 94 -8.01 -20.00 -15.13
CA GLY A 94 -7.20 -21.01 -15.82
C GLY A 94 -6.88 -22.27 -15.00
N ASN A 95 -6.93 -22.16 -13.66
CA ASN A 95 -6.79 -23.24 -12.68
C ASN A 95 -8.12 -23.92 -12.30
N GLN A 96 -9.26 -23.41 -12.78
CA GLN A 96 -10.64 -23.80 -12.42
C GLN A 96 -10.96 -23.68 -10.92
N LYS A 97 -10.32 -22.74 -10.23
CA LYS A 97 -10.53 -22.46 -8.80
C LYS A 97 -11.07 -21.05 -8.58
N VAL A 98 -11.75 -20.91 -7.45
CA VAL A 98 -12.14 -19.66 -6.82
C VAL A 98 -11.82 -19.80 -5.33
N ALA A 99 -11.59 -18.68 -4.67
CA ALA A 99 -11.21 -18.66 -3.26
C ALA A 99 -12.26 -19.31 -2.35
N LYS A 100 -11.79 -20.00 -1.32
CA LYS A 100 -12.59 -20.67 -0.30
C LYS A 100 -11.99 -20.42 1.08
N ASP A 101 -12.86 -20.44 2.08
CA ASP A 101 -12.45 -20.50 3.48
C ASP A 101 -11.45 -21.65 3.69
N GLY A 102 -10.36 -21.35 4.40
CA GLY A 102 -9.25 -22.25 4.65
C GLY A 102 -8.19 -22.34 3.54
N ASP A 103 -8.31 -21.58 2.45
CA ASP A 103 -7.27 -21.56 1.41
C ASP A 103 -5.93 -21.02 1.93
N ASP A 104 -4.84 -21.66 1.52
CA ASP A 104 -3.49 -21.36 1.97
C ASP A 104 -3.00 -19.96 1.51
N ILE A 105 -2.47 -19.17 2.45
CA ILE A 105 -1.77 -17.90 2.18
C ILE A 105 -0.26 -18.09 2.39
N ASN A 106 0.55 -17.68 1.40
CA ASN A 106 2.00 -17.88 1.41
C ASN A 106 2.85 -16.63 1.65
N HIS A 107 4.08 -16.87 2.10
CA HIS A 107 5.22 -15.97 2.03
C HIS A 107 6.48 -16.75 1.61
N PRO A 108 7.32 -16.24 0.68
CA PRO A 108 7.01 -15.18 -0.28
C PRO A 108 5.76 -15.49 -1.10
N GLY A 109 5.18 -14.46 -1.72
CA GLY A 109 4.08 -14.60 -2.65
C GLY A 109 4.49 -15.42 -3.88
N PHE A 110 3.50 -16.08 -4.49
CA PHE A 110 3.73 -17.06 -5.56
C PHE A 110 4.49 -16.49 -6.77
N VAL A 111 4.27 -15.21 -7.08
CA VAL A 111 4.99 -14.49 -8.15
C VAL A 111 6.50 -14.37 -7.89
N ASP A 112 6.93 -14.35 -6.64
CA ASP A 112 8.36 -14.21 -6.27
C ASP A 112 9.09 -15.54 -6.23
N THR A 113 8.36 -16.64 -6.42
CA THR A 113 8.91 -18.00 -6.44
C THR A 113 8.77 -18.65 -7.80
N SER A 114 8.61 -17.85 -8.86
CA SER A 114 8.37 -18.30 -10.23
C SER A 114 7.13 -19.19 -10.35
N CYS A 115 6.08 -18.86 -9.59
CA CYS A 115 4.87 -19.67 -9.46
C CYS A 115 5.18 -21.12 -8.99
N GLY A 116 6.24 -21.29 -8.19
CA GLY A 116 6.69 -22.58 -7.65
C GLY A 116 6.37 -22.73 -6.17
N ALA A 117 5.86 -23.89 -5.76
CA ALA A 117 5.49 -24.17 -4.38
C ALA A 117 6.69 -24.43 -3.45
N ASN A 118 7.86 -24.80 -4.01
CA ASN A 118 8.97 -25.37 -3.25
C ASN A 118 9.73 -24.38 -2.35
N THR A 119 9.46 -23.08 -2.46
CA THR A 119 10.08 -22.03 -1.63
C THR A 119 9.06 -21.21 -0.83
N ASN A 120 7.79 -21.63 -0.83
CA ASN A 120 6.70 -20.93 -0.16
C ASN A 120 6.48 -21.50 1.22
N ILE A 121 6.40 -20.63 2.22
CA ILE A 121 5.93 -20.95 3.55
C ILE A 121 4.44 -20.61 3.61
N ILE A 122 3.59 -21.54 4.06
CA ILE A 122 2.20 -21.21 4.34
C ILE A 122 2.10 -20.59 5.73
N VAL A 123 1.64 -19.35 5.78
CA VAL A 123 1.69 -18.52 7.00
C VAL A 123 0.32 -18.26 7.60
N ALA A 124 -0.74 -18.39 6.80
CA ALA A 124 -2.11 -18.15 7.22
C ALA A 124 -3.11 -18.94 6.35
N ASP A 125 -4.34 -19.02 6.83
CA ASP A 125 -5.47 -19.69 6.18
C ASP A 125 -6.56 -18.64 5.94
N LEU A 126 -7.00 -18.43 4.70
CA LEU A 126 -8.05 -17.46 4.35
C LEU A 126 -9.30 -17.68 5.22
N SER A 127 -9.86 -16.61 5.78
CA SER A 127 -10.98 -16.70 6.74
C SER A 127 -12.20 -15.91 6.32
N ASP A 128 -12.01 -14.70 5.80
CA ASP A 128 -13.12 -13.84 5.34
C ASP A 128 -12.63 -12.79 4.35
N TRP A 129 -13.50 -12.30 3.47
CA TRP A 129 -13.20 -11.26 2.49
C TRP A 129 -14.44 -10.50 2.05
N CYS A 130 -14.27 -9.22 1.69
CA CYS A 130 -15.34 -8.44 1.06
C CYS A 130 -15.39 -8.75 -0.43
N PRO A 131 -16.49 -9.32 -0.98
CA PRO A 131 -16.58 -9.60 -2.41
C PRO A 131 -16.52 -8.31 -3.24
N ILE A 132 -15.71 -8.33 -4.30
CA ILE A 132 -15.67 -7.24 -5.29
C ILE A 132 -16.86 -7.41 -6.23
N VAL A 133 -17.71 -6.40 -6.35
CA VAL A 133 -18.95 -6.44 -7.13
C VAL A 133 -18.70 -5.87 -8.54
N PRO A 134 -18.70 -6.69 -9.62
CA PRO A 134 -18.51 -6.21 -10.98
C PRO A 134 -19.67 -5.30 -11.41
N GLY A 135 -19.33 -4.10 -11.90
CA GLY A 135 -20.31 -3.07 -12.30
C GLY A 135 -21.13 -2.48 -11.16
N GLY A 136 -20.86 -2.89 -9.92
CA GLY A 136 -21.61 -2.46 -8.73
C GLY A 136 -20.75 -1.66 -7.76
N VAL A 137 -21.28 -1.50 -6.54
CA VAL A 137 -20.60 -0.82 -5.44
C VAL A 137 -19.98 -1.85 -4.50
N THR A 138 -18.69 -1.71 -4.21
CA THR A 138 -17.96 -2.51 -3.23
C THR A 138 -17.63 -1.65 -2.01
N LEU A 139 -17.73 -2.23 -0.80
CA LEU A 139 -17.51 -1.51 0.45
C LEU A 139 -16.02 -1.26 0.71
N VAL A 140 -15.24 -2.33 0.70
CA VAL A 140 -13.79 -2.34 0.89
C VAL A 140 -13.18 -3.45 0.03
N ASP A 141 -11.93 -3.28 -0.37
CA ASP A 141 -11.13 -4.32 -1.01
C ASP A 141 -10.19 -4.89 0.05
N ALA A 142 -10.69 -5.87 0.81
CA ALA A 142 -10.01 -6.36 1.98
C ALA A 142 -10.37 -7.82 2.26
N ALA A 143 -9.39 -8.57 2.75
CA ALA A 143 -9.52 -9.95 3.18
C ALA A 143 -8.63 -10.21 4.40
N ILE A 144 -9.06 -11.13 5.25
CA ILE A 144 -8.34 -11.58 6.44
C ILE A 144 -8.05 -13.08 6.35
N ALA A 145 -6.88 -13.48 6.82
CA ALA A 145 -6.44 -14.86 6.87
C ALA A 145 -5.84 -15.18 8.25
N GLN A 146 -6.37 -16.18 8.94
CA GLN A 146 -5.95 -16.56 10.28
C GLN A 146 -4.50 -17.06 10.27
N ILE A 147 -3.65 -16.52 11.15
CA ILE A 147 -2.24 -16.92 11.17
C ILE A 147 -2.07 -18.36 11.65
N ARG A 148 -1.15 -19.08 11.03
CA ARG A 148 -0.69 -20.38 11.54
C ARG A 148 0.29 -20.17 12.71
N PRO A 149 0.27 -21.03 13.74
CA PRO A 149 1.11 -20.88 14.92
C PRO A 149 2.61 -20.74 14.57
N GLY A 150 3.24 -19.68 15.09
CA GLY A 150 4.68 -19.42 14.92
C GLY A 150 5.09 -18.87 13.55
N MET A 151 4.14 -18.66 12.63
CA MET A 151 4.48 -18.27 11.25
C MET A 151 4.60 -16.76 11.06
N VAL A 152 3.79 -15.97 11.75
CA VAL A 152 3.77 -14.50 11.69
C VAL A 152 4.10 -13.93 13.06
N SER A 153 4.86 -12.82 13.11
CA SER A 153 5.23 -12.19 14.39
C SER A 153 3.97 -11.70 15.12
N PRO A 154 3.72 -12.13 16.37
CA PRO A 154 2.49 -11.81 17.08
C PRO A 154 2.40 -10.33 17.53
N ASP A 155 3.51 -9.59 17.46
CA ASP A 155 3.54 -8.14 17.72
C ASP A 155 3.09 -7.30 16.52
N GLY A 156 2.82 -7.94 15.37
CA GLY A 156 2.36 -7.28 14.15
C GLY A 156 3.40 -6.38 13.50
N ALA A 157 4.69 -6.58 13.77
CA ALA A 157 5.75 -5.75 13.19
C ALA A 157 5.72 -5.78 11.65
N ILE A 158 5.75 -4.60 11.05
CA ILE A 158 5.85 -4.40 9.61
C ILE A 158 7.30 -4.08 9.25
N LEU A 159 7.86 -4.77 8.26
CA LEU A 159 9.23 -4.61 7.79
C LEU A 159 9.54 -3.14 7.48
N GLU A 160 10.62 -2.63 8.06
CA GLU A 160 11.07 -1.22 8.03
C GLU A 160 10.15 -0.18 8.72
N ILE A 161 8.98 -0.57 9.24
CA ILE A 161 8.06 0.31 9.98
C ILE A 161 8.11 0.03 11.49
N GLY A 162 8.24 -1.24 11.87
CA GLY A 162 8.16 -1.71 13.25
C GLY A 162 6.74 -2.02 13.70
N THR A 163 6.56 -2.14 15.01
CA THR A 163 5.25 -2.34 15.65
C THR A 163 4.37 -1.10 15.49
N LEU A 164 3.06 -1.31 15.44
CA LEU A 164 2.06 -0.25 15.27
C LEU A 164 1.50 0.22 16.62
N SER A 165 0.72 1.30 16.58
CA SER A 165 -0.26 1.61 17.62
C SER A 165 -1.50 0.74 17.43
N SER A 166 -2.14 0.31 18.52
CA SER A 166 -3.47 -0.32 18.47
C SER A 166 -4.60 0.68 18.13
N VAL A 167 -4.31 1.98 18.17
CA VAL A 167 -5.26 3.06 17.85
C VAL A 167 -5.06 3.51 16.40
N THR A 168 -6.17 3.70 15.68
CA THR A 168 -6.17 4.21 14.30
C THR A 168 -6.14 5.74 14.24
N LEU A 169 -5.81 6.28 13.06
CA LEU A 169 -5.84 7.71 12.78
C LEU A 169 -6.73 7.97 11.56
N ALA A 170 -7.77 8.78 11.74
CA ALA A 170 -8.58 9.27 10.63
C ALA A 170 -7.73 10.14 9.69
N ALA A 171 -7.82 9.88 8.38
CA ALA A 171 -7.10 10.65 7.38
C ALA A 171 -7.61 12.09 7.26
N PHE A 172 -6.71 13.02 6.94
CA PHE A 172 -7.03 14.41 6.59
C PHE A 172 -6.08 14.89 5.48
N PRO A 173 -6.51 15.79 4.57
CA PRO A 173 -5.63 16.35 3.54
C PRO A 173 -4.38 16.98 4.18
N GLY A 174 -3.20 16.62 3.68
CA GLY A 174 -1.93 17.05 4.25
C GLY A 174 -1.30 16.08 5.26
N LEU A 175 -2.01 15.04 5.71
CA LEU A 175 -1.44 14.03 6.60
C LEU A 175 -0.28 13.29 5.92
N GLY A 176 0.91 13.34 6.52
CA GLY A 176 2.07 12.55 6.13
C GLY A 176 1.86 11.08 6.43
N VAL A 177 2.07 10.24 5.43
CA VAL A 177 1.85 8.79 5.50
C VAL A 177 3.02 8.01 4.96
N LYS A 178 3.22 6.80 5.47
CA LYS A 178 4.19 5.83 4.96
C LYS A 178 3.55 4.46 4.82
N LYS A 179 4.14 3.61 3.98
CA LYS A 179 3.74 2.21 3.80
C LYS A 179 4.95 1.35 3.49
N SER A 180 4.88 0.06 3.83
CA SER A 180 5.87 -0.94 3.46
C SER A 180 5.17 -2.02 2.62
N GLY A 181 5.71 -2.32 1.44
CA GLY A 181 5.06 -3.17 0.45
C GLY A 181 6.04 -3.95 -0.40
N ARG A 182 5.57 -5.08 -0.94
CA ARG A 182 6.35 -6.04 -1.74
C ARG A 182 7.22 -5.39 -2.82
N THR A 183 6.66 -4.44 -3.57
CA THR A 183 7.29 -3.92 -4.80
C THR A 183 8.10 -2.67 -4.49
N SER A 184 7.45 -1.64 -3.97
CA SER A 184 8.11 -0.34 -3.75
C SER A 184 8.80 -0.21 -2.39
N GLY A 185 8.63 -1.17 -1.48
CA GLY A 185 9.27 -1.19 -0.16
C GLY A 185 8.74 -0.09 0.76
N LEU A 186 9.56 0.41 1.69
CA LEU A 186 9.19 1.59 2.47
C LEU A 186 9.14 2.86 1.61
N THR A 187 7.94 3.43 1.45
CA THR A 187 7.73 4.71 0.75
C THR A 187 6.88 5.66 1.60
N ARG A 188 6.95 6.96 1.26
CA ARG A 188 6.24 8.05 1.95
C ARG A 188 5.47 8.90 0.98
N SER A 189 4.35 9.44 1.44
CA SER A 189 3.54 10.38 0.68
C SER A 189 2.66 11.22 1.62
N THR A 190 1.68 11.89 1.04
CA THR A 190 0.74 12.77 1.74
C THR A 190 -0.66 12.51 1.24
N VAL A 191 -1.62 12.43 2.17
CA VAL A 191 -3.05 12.38 1.85
C VAL A 191 -3.44 13.64 1.08
N GLU A 192 -4.10 13.45 -0.05
CA GLU A 192 -4.49 14.53 -0.96
C GLU A 192 -5.97 14.89 -0.83
N SER A 193 -6.83 13.88 -0.80
CA SER A 193 -8.27 14.09 -0.70
C SER A 193 -8.97 12.90 -0.06
N LEU A 194 -10.20 13.13 0.39
CA LEU A 194 -11.03 12.22 1.15
C LEU A 194 -12.40 12.08 0.50
N ASN A 195 -13.19 11.15 1.06
CA ASN A 195 -14.55 10.85 0.63
C ASN A 195 -14.65 10.68 -0.88
N ALA A 196 -13.68 9.97 -1.44
CA ALA A 196 -13.64 9.76 -2.88
C ALA A 196 -14.66 8.70 -3.28
N THR A 197 -15.48 9.03 -4.28
CA THR A 197 -16.22 8.05 -5.08
C THR A 197 -15.41 7.83 -6.34
N ILE A 198 -14.99 6.60 -6.63
CA ILE A 198 -14.14 6.27 -7.78
C ILE A 198 -14.57 4.96 -8.44
N SER A 199 -14.37 4.88 -9.75
CA SER A 199 -14.42 3.63 -10.51
C SER A 199 -13.02 3.02 -10.61
N VAL A 200 -12.87 1.78 -10.14
CA VAL A 200 -11.59 1.05 -10.14
C VAL A 200 -11.68 -0.10 -11.12
N GLY A 201 -10.70 -0.22 -12.01
CA GLY A 201 -10.57 -1.36 -12.92
C GLY A 201 -9.90 -2.57 -12.25
N TYR A 202 -10.44 -3.75 -12.52
CA TYR A 202 -9.96 -5.05 -12.07
C TYR A 202 -9.84 -6.01 -13.26
N SER A 203 -9.20 -7.16 -13.06
CA SER A 203 -9.32 -8.32 -13.92
C SER A 203 -10.04 -9.45 -13.19
N THR A 204 -10.77 -10.29 -13.93
CA THR A 204 -11.53 -11.44 -13.37
C THR A 204 -10.65 -12.50 -12.70
N GLU A 205 -9.42 -12.60 -13.17
CA GLU A 205 -8.34 -13.51 -12.77
C GLU A 205 -7.00 -12.87 -13.17
N CYS A 206 -5.87 -13.49 -12.84
CA CYS A 206 -4.56 -13.06 -13.34
C CYS A 206 -4.54 -13.05 -14.88
N ALA A 207 -4.27 -11.87 -15.46
CA ALA A 207 -4.31 -11.63 -16.90
C ALA A 207 -5.67 -11.94 -17.57
N GLY A 208 -6.78 -11.83 -16.82
CA GLY A 208 -8.15 -12.08 -17.29
C GLY A 208 -8.85 -10.89 -17.94
N SER A 209 -10.18 -11.02 -18.09
CA SER A 209 -11.02 -9.97 -18.65
C SER A 209 -11.16 -8.80 -17.68
N SER A 210 -11.15 -7.57 -18.21
CA SER A 210 -11.31 -6.37 -17.38
C SER A 210 -12.76 -6.11 -17.02
N TYR A 211 -12.98 -5.68 -15.78
CA TYR A 211 -14.25 -5.11 -15.31
C TYR A 211 -13.97 -3.92 -14.39
N THR A 212 -15.00 -3.19 -13.99
CA THR A 212 -14.87 -2.11 -13.02
C THR A 212 -15.74 -2.36 -11.79
N SER A 213 -15.35 -1.78 -10.66
CA SER A 213 -16.17 -1.70 -9.46
C SER A 213 -16.07 -0.31 -8.86
N THR A 214 -17.18 0.21 -8.33
CA THR A 214 -17.25 1.52 -7.71
C THR A 214 -17.00 1.43 -6.21
N TYR A 215 -16.17 2.33 -5.70
CA TYR A 215 -15.93 2.50 -4.27
C TYR A 215 -16.33 3.89 -3.83
N ARG A 216 -16.83 4.02 -2.60
CA ARG A 216 -17.21 5.28 -1.98
C ARG A 216 -16.44 5.49 -0.68
N GLY A 217 -16.26 6.74 -0.27
CA GLY A 217 -15.61 7.05 1.01
C GLY A 217 -14.09 6.80 1.03
N GLN A 218 -13.43 6.72 -0.13
CA GLN A 218 -12.02 6.34 -0.22
C GLN A 218 -11.07 7.49 0.10
N ILE A 219 -9.82 7.15 0.44
CA ILE A 219 -8.72 8.10 0.66
C ILE A 219 -7.86 8.14 -0.60
N LEU A 220 -7.60 9.33 -1.12
CA LEU A 220 -6.65 9.54 -2.23
C LEU A 220 -5.34 10.12 -1.68
N VAL A 221 -4.24 9.57 -2.16
CA VAL A 221 -2.87 9.87 -1.74
C VAL A 221 -2.04 10.17 -2.98
N LYS A 222 -1.13 11.13 -2.89
CA LYS A 222 -0.24 11.45 -4.03
C LYS A 222 0.59 10.22 -4.39
N ASN A 223 0.59 9.80 -5.65
CA ASN A 223 1.40 8.67 -6.09
C ASN A 223 2.61 9.11 -6.90
N ARG A 224 3.68 9.49 -6.21
CA ARG A 224 5.00 9.75 -6.83
C ARG A 224 5.97 8.61 -6.52
N ARG A 225 5.61 7.39 -6.94
CA ARG A 225 6.24 6.11 -6.52
C ARG A 225 5.86 5.68 -5.10
N PHE A 226 4.70 6.12 -4.62
CA PHE A 226 4.20 5.72 -3.32
C PHE A 226 3.68 4.28 -3.38
N LEU A 227 2.89 3.95 -4.40
CA LEU A 227 2.26 2.65 -4.62
C LEU A 227 2.50 2.17 -6.07
N ASN A 228 2.77 0.89 -6.26
CA ASN A 228 2.91 0.26 -7.57
C ASN A 228 2.30 -1.16 -7.57
N ALA A 229 2.17 -1.77 -8.76
CA ALA A 229 1.74 -3.16 -8.95
C ALA A 229 2.40 -4.11 -7.94
N GLY A 230 1.59 -4.90 -7.24
CA GLY A 230 2.02 -5.80 -6.16
C GLY A 230 2.19 -5.19 -4.76
N ASP A 231 2.07 -3.87 -4.58
CA ASP A 231 1.98 -3.28 -3.23
C ASP A 231 0.56 -3.35 -2.64
N SER A 232 -0.42 -3.81 -3.42
CA SER A 232 -1.78 -4.08 -2.95
C SER A 232 -1.76 -4.90 -1.67
N GLY A 233 -2.53 -4.45 -0.67
CA GLY A 233 -2.59 -5.02 0.67
C GLY A 233 -1.65 -4.33 1.65
N SER A 234 -0.75 -3.44 1.21
CA SER A 234 0.12 -2.70 2.12
C SER A 234 -0.70 -1.78 3.04
N LEU A 235 -0.44 -1.85 4.34
CA LEU A 235 -1.00 -0.91 5.29
C LEU A 235 -0.34 0.47 5.13
N MET A 236 -1.17 1.50 5.01
CA MET A 236 -0.77 2.89 5.09
C MET A 236 -0.93 3.39 6.52
N VAL A 237 0.16 3.91 7.08
CA VAL A 237 0.24 4.39 8.46
C VAL A 237 0.73 5.83 8.52
N GLU A 238 0.53 6.48 9.66
CA GLU A 238 1.10 7.80 9.96
C GLU A 238 2.64 7.80 9.80
N ASP A 239 3.20 8.86 9.20
CA ASP A 239 4.66 9.00 9.05
C ASP A 239 5.32 9.53 10.34
N VAL A 240 5.31 8.68 11.38
CA VAL A 240 6.04 8.88 12.64
C VAL A 240 7.02 7.73 12.87
N PRO A 241 8.11 7.95 13.62
CA PRO A 241 9.19 6.96 13.75
C PRO A 241 8.83 5.73 14.59
N THR A 242 7.87 5.83 15.51
CA THR A 242 7.58 4.75 16.48
C THR A 242 6.07 4.59 16.65
N ASN A 243 5.59 3.35 16.66
CA ASN A 243 4.19 2.99 16.84
C ASN A 243 3.22 3.86 16.02
N PRO A 244 3.44 3.97 14.68
CA PRO A 244 2.55 4.76 13.85
C PRO A 244 1.14 4.19 13.88
N ARG A 245 0.16 5.09 13.80
CA ARG A 245 -1.27 4.74 13.76
C ARG A 245 -1.66 4.31 12.35
N ALA A 246 -2.50 3.29 12.25
CA ALA A 246 -3.05 2.85 10.97
C ALA A 246 -4.01 3.90 10.39
N VAL A 247 -3.94 4.15 9.08
CA VAL A 247 -4.74 5.17 8.38
C VAL A 247 -5.61 4.56 7.29
N GLY A 248 -5.05 3.66 6.47
CA GLY A 248 -5.80 3.01 5.40
C GLY A 248 -5.13 1.77 4.84
N LEU A 249 -5.87 0.99 4.06
CA LEU A 249 -5.39 -0.18 3.34
C LEU A 249 -5.30 0.13 1.85
N LEU A 250 -4.11 0.08 1.27
CA LEU A 250 -3.89 0.43 -0.14
C LEU A 250 -4.33 -0.71 -1.06
N TYR A 251 -5.04 -0.40 -2.14
CA TYR A 251 -5.61 -1.42 -3.04
C TYR A 251 -5.63 -1.06 -4.52
N ALA A 252 -5.55 0.23 -4.87
CA ALA A 252 -5.61 0.66 -6.25
C ALA A 252 -4.83 1.94 -6.47
N GLY A 253 -4.56 2.28 -7.73
CA GLY A 253 -3.95 3.56 -8.07
C GLY A 253 -3.78 3.79 -9.57
N SER A 254 -3.16 4.92 -9.86
CA SER A 254 -2.66 5.35 -11.15
C SER A 254 -1.25 5.92 -10.98
N ASN A 255 -0.67 6.45 -12.05
CA ASN A 255 0.61 7.15 -12.00
C ASN A 255 0.61 8.44 -11.15
N THR A 256 -0.56 8.96 -10.76
CA THR A 256 -0.68 10.24 -10.03
C THR A 256 -1.34 10.08 -8.67
N ILE A 257 -2.21 9.08 -8.50
CA ILE A 257 -2.98 8.85 -7.27
C ILE A 257 -2.85 7.40 -6.80
N ALA A 258 -2.72 7.21 -5.50
CA ALA A 258 -2.90 5.93 -4.83
C ALA A 258 -4.19 6.00 -4.02
N VAL A 259 -4.90 4.89 -3.93
CA VAL A 259 -6.19 4.79 -3.28
C VAL A 259 -6.08 3.82 -2.12
N ALA A 260 -6.58 4.26 -0.97
CA ALA A 260 -6.71 3.42 0.21
C ALA A 260 -8.16 3.38 0.70
N ASN A 261 -8.58 2.20 1.15
CA ASN A 261 -9.76 2.07 2.02
C ASN A 261 -9.44 2.73 3.36
N PRO A 262 -10.34 3.51 3.97
CA PRO A 262 -10.18 3.94 5.35
C PRO A 262 -10.04 2.73 6.27
N ILE A 263 -9.01 2.70 7.11
CA ILE A 263 -8.76 1.51 7.93
C ILE A 263 -9.94 1.22 8.87
N SER A 264 -10.61 2.26 9.36
CA SER A 264 -11.80 2.10 10.20
C SER A 264 -12.95 1.36 9.49
N ALA A 265 -13.11 1.54 8.18
CA ALA A 265 -14.13 0.84 7.41
C ALA A 265 -13.78 -0.65 7.23
N VAL A 266 -12.49 -0.95 7.03
CA VAL A 266 -11.98 -2.33 6.93
C VAL A 266 -12.15 -3.06 8.27
N LEU A 267 -11.72 -2.45 9.37
CA LEU A 267 -11.85 -3.02 10.71
C LEU A 267 -13.32 -3.25 11.10
N ALA A 268 -14.20 -2.30 10.78
CA ALA A 268 -15.63 -2.43 11.04
C ALA A 268 -16.30 -3.51 10.19
N TYR A 269 -15.81 -3.76 8.97
CA TYR A 269 -16.35 -4.81 8.09
C TYR A 269 -16.14 -6.21 8.68
N PHE A 270 -14.95 -6.46 9.23
CA PHE A 270 -14.57 -7.76 9.80
C PHE A 270 -14.79 -7.89 11.32
N ASP A 271 -15.20 -6.82 12.00
CA ASP A 271 -15.27 -6.74 13.47
C ASP A 271 -13.93 -7.10 14.15
N VAL A 272 -12.84 -6.49 13.67
CA VAL A 272 -11.46 -6.72 14.17
C VAL A 272 -10.79 -5.41 14.60
N GLU A 273 -9.73 -5.53 15.41
CA GLU A 273 -8.92 -4.41 15.89
C GLU A 273 -7.46 -4.50 15.39
N MET A 274 -6.76 -3.37 15.34
CA MET A 274 -5.33 -3.37 15.05
C MET A 274 -4.53 -4.03 16.17
N VAL A 275 -3.60 -4.92 15.83
CA VAL A 275 -2.54 -5.34 16.75
C VAL A 275 -1.48 -4.24 16.83
N GLY A 276 -1.08 -3.88 18.05
CA GLY A 276 -0.04 -2.89 18.27
C GLY A 276 0.13 -2.56 19.75
N ALA A 277 1.12 -1.72 20.04
CA ALA A 277 1.32 -1.16 21.36
C ALA A 277 0.10 -0.31 21.77
N ALA A 278 -0.35 -0.49 23.00
CA ALA A 278 -1.31 0.41 23.63
C ALA A 278 -0.65 1.78 23.85
N GLY A 279 -0.73 2.66 22.86
CA GLY A 279 -0.25 4.04 22.96
C GLY A 279 -1.38 4.95 23.43
N ALA A 280 -1.11 5.78 24.44
CA ALA A 280 -2.00 6.86 24.87
C ALA A 280 -2.55 7.58 23.64
N ALA A 281 -3.87 7.76 23.56
CA ALA A 281 -4.51 8.55 22.52
C ALA A 281 -3.73 9.86 22.37
N GLY A 282 -2.89 9.94 21.33
CA GLY A 282 -2.10 11.14 21.09
C GLY A 282 -3.10 12.27 21.02
N THR A 283 -2.97 13.22 21.95
CA THR A 283 -3.74 14.46 21.96
C THR A 283 -3.87 14.92 20.53
N GLU A 284 -5.11 15.11 20.06
CA GLU A 284 -5.40 15.56 18.69
C GLU A 284 -4.29 16.49 18.24
N THR A 285 -3.47 16.04 17.27
CA THR A 285 -2.39 16.87 16.75
C THR A 285 -3.06 18.20 16.39
N PRO A 286 -2.62 19.35 16.95
CA PRO A 286 -3.22 20.62 16.61
C PRO A 286 -3.24 20.70 15.10
N ALA A 287 -4.41 20.98 14.52
CA ALA A 287 -4.58 21.14 13.08
C ALA A 287 -3.57 22.20 12.62
N GLY A 288 -2.39 21.76 12.18
CA GLY A 288 -1.36 22.65 11.65
C GLY A 288 -1.87 23.16 10.32
N GLU A 289 -2.05 24.48 10.20
CA GLU A 289 -2.36 25.25 8.97
C GLU A 289 -3.16 24.49 7.89
N GLY A 290 -4.16 23.72 8.32
CA GLY A 290 -4.88 22.77 7.50
C GLY A 290 -6.38 23.04 7.58
N LEU A 291 -7.14 22.41 6.68
CA LEU A 291 -8.59 22.56 6.65
C LEU A 291 -9.20 22.25 8.02
N SER A 292 -10.04 23.15 8.53
CA SER A 292 -10.74 22.88 9.77
C SER A 292 -11.67 21.67 9.59
N ARG A 293 -11.87 20.88 10.67
CA ARG A 293 -12.79 19.73 10.65
C ARG A 293 -14.20 20.13 10.19
N ALA A 294 -14.65 21.33 10.57
CA ALA A 294 -15.95 21.85 10.21
C ALA A 294 -16.05 22.17 8.70
N GLU A 295 -15.01 22.79 8.12
CA GLU A 295 -14.97 23.07 6.67
C GLU A 295 -14.91 21.78 5.85
N LEU A 296 -14.07 20.83 6.25
CA LEU A 296 -13.98 19.52 5.59
C LEU A 296 -15.31 18.77 5.67
N ALA A 297 -15.94 18.72 6.85
CA ALA A 297 -17.24 18.08 7.03
C ALA A 297 -18.33 18.77 6.20
N ARG A 298 -18.32 20.10 6.09
CA ARG A 298 -19.23 20.84 5.21
C ARG A 298 -19.01 20.46 3.75
N ALA A 299 -17.78 20.44 3.28
CA ALA A 299 -17.47 20.10 1.90
C ALA A 299 -17.86 18.66 1.53
N ILE A 300 -17.63 17.71 2.44
CA ILE A 300 -18.07 16.32 2.29
C ILE A 300 -19.60 16.23 2.16
N ARG A 301 -20.35 16.94 3.01
CA ARG A 301 -21.83 16.95 2.91
C ARG A 301 -22.30 17.52 1.58
N VAL A 302 -21.75 18.65 1.15
CA VAL A 302 -22.12 19.29 -0.12
C VAL A 302 -21.79 18.37 -1.29
N GLN A 303 -20.62 17.75 -1.29
CA GLN A 303 -20.22 16.77 -2.30
C GLN A 303 -21.21 15.59 -2.35
N GLN A 304 -21.57 14.99 -1.22
CA GLN A 304 -22.49 13.85 -1.15
C GLN A 304 -23.89 14.19 -1.69
N LEU A 305 -24.42 15.38 -1.35
CA LEU A 305 -25.72 15.84 -1.85
C LEU A 305 -25.72 16.11 -3.37
N ASN A 306 -24.54 16.26 -3.98
CA ASN A 306 -24.37 16.63 -5.38
C ASN A 306 -23.63 15.54 -6.20
N GLU A 307 -23.52 14.30 -5.72
CA GLU A 307 -22.81 13.20 -6.40
C GLU A 307 -23.28 13.02 -7.86
N GLY A 308 -24.59 13.05 -8.10
CA GLY A 308 -25.15 12.92 -9.45
C GLY A 308 -24.73 14.05 -10.41
N LEU A 309 -24.62 15.29 -9.91
CA LEU A 309 -24.14 16.42 -10.69
C LEU A 309 -22.64 16.28 -11.00
N LEU A 310 -21.85 15.87 -10.00
CA LEU A 310 -20.40 15.71 -10.15
C LEU A 310 -20.05 14.60 -11.13
N LEU A 311 -20.68 13.43 -11.00
CA LEU A 311 -20.51 12.30 -11.92
C LEU A 311 -21.12 12.55 -13.31
N GLY A 312 -22.06 13.49 -13.42
CA GLY A 312 -22.60 13.94 -14.70
C GLY A 312 -21.63 14.79 -15.54
N THR A 313 -20.49 15.20 -14.97
CA THR A 313 -19.46 15.94 -15.73
C THR A 313 -18.89 15.05 -16.84
N PRO A 314 -18.75 15.53 -18.09
CA PRO A 314 -18.17 14.75 -19.17
C PRO A 314 -16.78 14.19 -18.81
N GLY A 315 -16.60 12.88 -18.95
CA GLY A 315 -15.34 12.20 -18.65
C GLY A 315 -15.05 11.97 -17.16
N ALA A 316 -15.99 12.30 -16.25
CA ALA A 316 -15.83 12.03 -14.83
C ALA A 316 -15.79 10.52 -14.55
N ILE A 317 -14.77 10.11 -13.82
CA ILE A 317 -14.59 8.75 -13.29
C ILE A 317 -14.72 8.71 -11.76
N GLY A 318 -14.97 9.87 -11.15
CA GLY A 318 -15.14 10.00 -9.71
C GLY A 318 -15.19 11.44 -9.21
N HIS A 319 -15.28 11.58 -7.90
CA HIS A 319 -15.16 12.88 -7.21
C HIS A 319 -14.57 12.70 -5.82
N ALA A 320 -13.93 13.74 -5.27
CA ALA A 320 -13.33 13.73 -3.93
C ALA A 320 -13.42 15.11 -3.26
N VAL A 321 -13.09 15.21 -1.97
CA VAL A 321 -12.90 16.50 -1.27
C VAL A 321 -11.44 16.64 -0.87
N GLY A 322 -10.80 17.69 -1.37
CA GLY A 322 -9.39 18.00 -1.09
C GLY A 322 -9.21 19.39 -0.50
N ALA A 323 -7.96 19.85 -0.51
CA ALA A 323 -7.58 21.20 -0.13
C ALA A 323 -6.98 21.96 -1.32
N GLY A 324 -7.34 23.23 -1.49
CA GLY A 324 -6.78 24.15 -2.47
C GLY A 324 -6.71 25.57 -1.90
N ASN A 325 -5.55 26.22 -1.96
CA ASN A 325 -5.32 27.56 -1.41
C ASN A 325 -5.80 27.74 0.05
N GLY A 326 -5.58 26.73 0.89
CA GLY A 326 -6.00 26.72 2.29
C GLY A 326 -7.51 26.53 2.53
N ARG A 327 -8.31 26.27 1.49
CA ARG A 327 -9.76 26.03 1.59
C ARG A 327 -10.17 24.66 1.05
N ALA A 328 -11.30 24.15 1.54
CA ALA A 328 -11.82 22.88 1.05
C ALA A 328 -12.30 23.07 -0.39
N VAL A 329 -11.99 22.10 -1.26
CA VAL A 329 -12.41 22.07 -2.66
C VAL A 329 -13.05 20.73 -2.99
N ILE A 330 -14.04 20.74 -3.86
CA ILE A 330 -14.59 19.52 -4.46
C ILE A 330 -13.80 19.23 -5.73
N LYS A 331 -13.29 18.02 -5.87
CA LYS A 331 -12.55 17.55 -7.03
C LYS A 331 -13.48 16.70 -7.88
N VAL A 332 -13.64 17.04 -9.16
CA VAL A 332 -14.16 16.13 -10.19
C VAL A 332 -12.96 15.44 -10.80
N LEU A 333 -12.93 14.11 -10.69
CA LEU A 333 -11.81 13.29 -11.11
C LEU A 333 -12.09 12.78 -12.52
N VAL A 334 -11.15 13.02 -13.44
CA VAL A 334 -11.25 12.59 -14.84
C VAL A 334 -10.04 11.73 -15.20
N GLU A 335 -10.20 10.84 -16.17
CA GLU A 335 -9.06 10.07 -16.68
C GLU A 335 -8.06 11.01 -17.39
N GLU A 336 -8.57 11.83 -18.31
CA GLU A 336 -7.81 12.86 -19.03
C GLU A 336 -8.55 14.20 -18.97
N LEU A 337 -7.79 15.29 -18.97
CA LEU A 337 -8.38 16.64 -18.97
C LEU A 337 -8.87 17.00 -20.37
N SER A 338 -10.15 17.34 -20.50
CA SER A 338 -10.74 17.80 -21.76
C SER A 338 -11.46 19.15 -21.62
N PRO A 339 -11.60 19.92 -22.72
CA PRO A 339 -12.42 21.14 -22.71
C PRO A 339 -13.86 20.89 -22.26
N GLU A 340 -14.45 19.76 -22.65
CA GLU A 340 -15.81 19.37 -22.29
C GLU A 340 -15.94 19.11 -20.79
N ALA A 341 -14.94 18.45 -20.17
CA ALA A 341 -14.91 18.23 -18.73
C ALA A 341 -14.82 19.57 -17.98
N VAL A 342 -13.95 20.47 -18.42
CA VAL A 342 -13.76 21.79 -17.80
C VAL A 342 -14.99 22.69 -17.94
N LEU A 343 -15.65 22.65 -19.10
CA LEU A 343 -16.86 23.44 -19.34
C LEU A 343 -18.11 22.82 -18.70
N GLY A 344 -18.17 21.50 -18.62
CA GLY A 344 -19.30 20.75 -18.06
C GLY A 344 -19.30 20.66 -16.54
N ALA A 345 -18.12 20.79 -15.89
CA ALA A 345 -18.05 20.82 -14.44
C ALA A 345 -18.67 22.12 -13.88
N PRO A 346 -19.47 22.04 -12.80
CA PRO A 346 -19.83 23.23 -12.05
C PRO A 346 -18.54 23.93 -11.58
N ARG A 347 -18.52 25.27 -11.52
CA ARG A 347 -17.35 26.01 -11.01
C ARG A 347 -17.33 26.08 -9.47
N GLU A 348 -18.51 26.04 -8.88
CA GLU A 348 -18.74 26.17 -7.45
C GLU A 348 -20.06 25.50 -7.09
N ILE A 349 -20.13 24.88 -5.91
CA ILE A 349 -21.36 24.35 -5.33
C ILE A 349 -21.45 24.85 -3.89
N GLU A 350 -22.54 25.56 -3.56
CA GLU A 350 -22.79 26.09 -2.22
C GLU A 350 -21.60 26.85 -1.59
N GLY A 351 -20.86 27.68 -2.34
CA GLY A 351 -19.70 28.39 -1.79
C GLY A 351 -18.39 27.59 -1.76
N ILE A 352 -18.34 26.40 -2.35
CA ILE A 352 -17.17 25.53 -2.41
C ILE A 352 -16.72 25.40 -3.85
N GLN A 353 -15.47 25.78 -4.11
CA GLN A 353 -14.88 25.67 -5.44
C GLN A 353 -14.84 24.22 -5.90
N VAL A 354 -15.18 24.02 -7.17
CA VAL A 354 -15.02 22.73 -7.84
C VAL A 354 -13.84 22.83 -8.80
N VAL A 355 -12.98 21.81 -8.79
CA VAL A 355 -11.81 21.70 -9.67
C VAL A 355 -11.87 20.38 -10.43
N VAL A 356 -11.52 20.42 -11.72
CA VAL A 356 -11.37 19.21 -12.53
C VAL A 356 -9.93 18.76 -12.47
N GLU A 357 -9.70 17.50 -12.12
CA GLU A 357 -8.36 16.95 -11.90
C GLU A 357 -8.15 15.67 -12.72
N PRO A 358 -7.16 15.65 -13.64
CA PRO A 358 -6.79 14.45 -14.36
C PRO A 358 -6.00 13.51 -13.43
N ILE A 359 -6.56 12.32 -13.19
CA ILE A 359 -5.94 11.30 -12.35
C ILE A 359 -5.56 10.04 -13.11
N GLY A 360 -5.86 9.95 -14.41
CA GLY A 360 -5.67 8.74 -15.20
C GLY A 360 -6.61 7.61 -14.79
N LYS A 361 -6.49 6.47 -15.46
CA LYS A 361 -7.25 5.27 -15.11
C LYS A 361 -6.78 4.73 -13.77
N ILE A 362 -7.74 4.45 -12.88
CA ILE A 362 -7.47 3.80 -11.59
C ILE A 362 -7.64 2.30 -11.75
N MET A 363 -6.59 1.56 -11.41
CA MET A 363 -6.56 0.10 -11.49
C MET A 363 -6.21 -0.49 -10.12
N ALA A 364 -6.82 -1.62 -9.79
CA ALA A 364 -6.26 -2.52 -8.80
C ALA A 364 -4.96 -3.12 -9.36
N TYR A 365 -3.98 -3.30 -8.47
CA TYR A 365 -2.57 -3.48 -8.81
C TYR A 365 -2.03 -4.88 -8.52
#